data_AF-A0A1V5KIK8-F1
#
_entry.id   AF-A0A1V5KIK8-F1
#
_cell.length_a   1.000
_cell.length_b   1.000
_cell.length_c   1.000
_cell.angle_alpha   90.00
_cell.angle_beta   90.00
_cell.angle_gamma   90.00
#
_symmetry.space_group_name_H-M   'P 1'
#
loop_
_entity.id
_entity.type
_entity.pdbx_description
1 polymer ?
#
loop_
_entity_poly.entity_id
_entity_poly.type
_entity_poly.pdbx_seq_one_letter_code
_entity_poly.pdbx_strand_id
1 'polypeptide(L)'
;MTAPPAITPKVTEPVRTDGDALATVIMVFSKIIAATPPAVKLGTLVMDESSFSLEVSNPDRPTLEKLYADLQQQIPCEFTASPTAGQTGSMRTLMTATFASPASSGWSQVGLNAETVSAEIRKLAQAAGLSVVEITPQKTITKNNSSRTPIFIKVRGDQSKFEAFGRQLVAKGWNLQVAKLILLDSRETASTFVLRLELARPA
;
A
#
# COMPACT_ATOMS: atom_id res chain seq x y z
N MET A 1 55.27 12.63 3.14
CA MET A 1 54.16 11.83 3.70
C MET A 1 52.88 12.29 3.01
N THR A 2 52.39 11.52 2.05
CA THR A 2 51.18 11.80 1.28
C THR A 2 49.96 11.25 2.02
N ALA A 3 48.91 12.07 2.17
CA ALA A 3 47.66 11.66 2.81
C ALA A 3 46.99 10.53 2.00
N PRO A 4 46.34 9.55 2.66
CA PRO A 4 45.62 8.49 1.97
C PRO A 4 44.38 9.04 1.23
N PRO A 5 43.99 8.45 0.09
CA PRO A 5 42.85 8.92 -0.70
C PRO A 5 41.54 8.73 0.06
N ALA A 6 40.68 9.75 0.01
CA ALA A 6 39.33 9.69 0.55
C ALA A 6 38.50 8.69 -0.27
N ILE A 7 38.02 7.64 0.39
CA ILE A 7 37.09 6.68 -0.19
C ILE A 7 35.70 7.33 -0.16
N THR A 8 35.26 7.89 -1.29
CA THR A 8 33.87 8.31 -1.45
C THR A 8 33.01 7.05 -1.48
N PRO A 9 32.02 6.87 -0.58
CA PRO A 9 31.18 5.68 -0.61
C PRO A 9 30.39 5.66 -1.91
N LYS A 10 30.67 4.65 -2.74
CA LYS A 10 29.89 4.34 -3.93
C LYS A 10 28.48 3.98 -3.44
N VAL A 11 27.47 4.76 -3.83
CA VAL A 11 26.07 4.47 -3.52
C VAL A 11 25.72 3.18 -4.25
N THR A 12 25.72 2.07 -3.52
CA THR A 12 25.35 0.76 -4.05
C THR A 12 23.83 0.74 -4.20
N GLU A 13 23.34 0.55 -5.43
CA GLU A 13 21.91 0.32 -5.65
C GLU A 13 21.47 -0.94 -4.88
N PRO A 14 20.32 -0.90 -4.19
CA PRO A 14 19.83 -2.06 -3.46
C PRO A 14 19.59 -3.23 -4.43
N VAL A 15 20.20 -4.37 -4.14
CA VAL A 15 19.97 -5.63 -4.87
C VAL A 15 18.56 -6.11 -4.56
N ARG A 16 17.78 -6.50 -5.56
CA ARG A 16 16.39 -6.95 -5.39
C ARG A 16 16.39 -8.44 -5.00
N THR A 17 15.71 -8.82 -3.93
CA THR A 17 15.33 -10.22 -3.66
C THR A 17 13.83 -10.33 -3.49
N ASP A 18 13.31 -11.53 -3.75
CA ASP A 18 11.88 -11.83 -3.80
C ASP A 18 11.17 -11.52 -2.48
N GLY A 19 10.15 -10.66 -2.57
CA GLY A 19 9.19 -10.37 -1.49
C GLY A 19 9.45 -9.09 -0.72
N ASP A 20 8.99 -7.95 -1.26
CA ASP A 20 8.84 -6.69 -0.52
C ASP A 20 7.37 -6.59 -0.06
N ALA A 21 7.15 -6.35 1.24
CA ALA A 21 5.80 -6.25 1.81
C ALA A 21 4.98 -5.13 1.14
N LEU A 22 5.63 -3.99 0.82
CA LEU A 22 4.99 -2.93 0.06
C LEU A 22 4.63 -3.40 -1.36
N ALA A 23 5.52 -4.15 -2.02
CA ALA A 23 5.24 -4.73 -3.33
C ALA A 23 4.03 -5.68 -3.31
N THR A 24 3.93 -6.53 -2.29
CA THR A 24 2.77 -7.42 -2.11
C THR A 24 1.48 -6.65 -1.92
N VAL A 25 1.47 -5.66 -1.01
CA VAL A 25 0.32 -4.79 -0.77
C VAL A 25 -0.11 -4.08 -2.06
N ILE A 26 0.82 -3.47 -2.79
CA ILE A 26 0.49 -2.78 -4.04
C ILE A 26 0.00 -3.77 -5.12
N MET A 27 0.58 -4.97 -5.21
CA MET A 27 0.08 -6.01 -6.12
C MET A 27 -1.36 -6.43 -5.78
N VAL A 28 -1.67 -6.66 -4.51
CA VAL A 28 -3.03 -7.01 -4.06
C VAL A 28 -3.99 -5.88 -4.38
N PHE A 29 -3.61 -4.64 -4.10
CA PHE A 29 -4.37 -3.45 -4.49
C PHE A 29 -4.66 -3.43 -6.00
N SER A 30 -3.63 -3.59 -6.85
CA SER A 30 -3.78 -3.66 -8.31
C SER A 30 -4.80 -4.71 -8.75
N LYS A 31 -4.73 -5.92 -8.16
CA LYS A 31 -5.67 -7.01 -8.48
C LYS A 31 -7.11 -6.66 -8.09
N ILE A 32 -7.31 -6.02 -6.92
CA ILE A 32 -8.62 -5.55 -6.49
C ILE A 32 -9.19 -4.53 -7.48
N ILE A 33 -8.40 -3.53 -7.86
CA ILE A 33 -8.86 -2.49 -8.80
C ILE A 33 -9.15 -3.10 -10.18
N ALA A 34 -8.30 -4.00 -10.68
CA ALA A 34 -8.49 -4.63 -11.99
C ALA A 34 -9.71 -5.57 -12.02
N ALA A 35 -9.98 -6.29 -10.94
CA ALA A 35 -11.13 -7.19 -10.84
C ALA A 35 -12.46 -6.44 -10.62
N THR A 36 -12.43 -5.23 -10.05
CA THR A 36 -13.64 -4.45 -9.76
C THR A 36 -14.22 -3.86 -11.04
N PRO A 37 -15.42 -4.30 -11.48
CA PRO A 37 -16.07 -3.72 -12.66
C PRO A 37 -16.51 -2.27 -12.40
N PRO A 38 -16.59 -1.41 -13.44
CA PRO A 38 -17.04 -0.02 -13.28
C PRO A 38 -18.45 0.14 -12.67
N ALA A 39 -19.31 -0.88 -12.81
CA ALA A 39 -20.64 -0.89 -12.22
C ALA A 39 -20.62 -1.15 -10.70
N VAL A 40 -19.55 -1.73 -10.16
CA VAL A 40 -19.39 -1.98 -8.72
C VAL A 40 -18.79 -0.75 -8.07
N LYS A 41 -19.46 -0.24 -7.04
CA LYS A 41 -18.94 0.86 -6.24
C LYS A 41 -18.08 0.31 -5.10
N LEU A 42 -16.80 0.68 -5.10
CA LEU A 42 -15.88 0.51 -3.99
C LEU A 42 -16.24 1.52 -2.89
N GLY A 43 -16.43 1.07 -1.65
CA GLY A 43 -16.69 1.94 -0.50
C GLY A 43 -15.40 2.23 0.27
N THR A 44 -14.96 1.24 1.02
CA THR A 44 -13.75 1.30 1.85
C THR A 44 -12.89 0.07 1.60
N LEU A 45 -11.58 0.26 1.40
CA LEU A 45 -10.59 -0.82 1.47
C LEU A 45 -9.66 -0.53 2.65
N VAL A 46 -9.45 -1.51 3.51
CA VAL A 46 -8.42 -1.49 4.55
C VAL A 46 -7.52 -2.68 4.33
N MET A 47 -6.21 -2.46 4.24
CA MET A 47 -5.22 -3.51 3.98
C MET A 47 -3.98 -3.30 4.84
N ASP A 48 -3.32 -4.38 5.21
CA ASP A 48 -1.96 -4.41 5.74
C ASP A 48 -1.14 -5.48 5.00
N GLU A 49 0.01 -5.87 5.53
CA GLU A 49 0.94 -6.78 4.86
C GLU A 49 0.39 -8.20 4.64
N SER A 50 -0.66 -8.60 5.35
CA SER A 50 -1.17 -9.97 5.31
C SER A 50 -2.69 -10.10 5.25
N SER A 51 -3.43 -8.99 5.25
CA SER A 51 -4.89 -9.03 5.20
C SER A 51 -5.50 -7.83 4.52
N PHE A 52 -6.72 -8.00 4.03
CA PHE A 52 -7.56 -6.87 3.66
C PHE A 52 -9.04 -7.09 3.98
N SER A 53 -9.75 -5.97 4.01
CA SER A 53 -11.20 -5.85 4.14
C SER A 53 -11.71 -4.84 3.14
N LEU A 54 -12.70 -5.23 2.33
CA LEU A 54 -13.21 -4.49 1.19
C LEU A 54 -14.74 -4.41 1.25
N GLU A 55 -15.26 -3.19 1.35
CA GLU A 55 -16.68 -2.91 1.20
C GLU A 55 -16.98 -2.56 -0.26
N VAL A 56 -17.92 -3.29 -0.86
CA VAL A 56 -18.42 -3.05 -2.22
C VAL A 56 -19.94 -3.00 -2.24
N SER A 57 -20.49 -2.30 -3.24
CA SER A 57 -21.92 -2.25 -3.47
C SER A 57 -22.27 -2.27 -4.94
N ASN A 58 -23.33 -3.00 -5.28
CA ASN A 58 -23.89 -3.08 -6.62
C ASN A 58 -25.34 -3.58 -6.50
N PRO A 59 -26.31 -3.06 -7.28
CA PRO A 59 -27.69 -3.53 -7.22
C PRO A 59 -27.89 -4.99 -7.68
N ASP A 60 -26.96 -5.53 -8.47
CA ASP A 60 -26.97 -6.89 -9.02
C ASP A 60 -26.09 -7.85 -8.18
N ARG A 61 -26.74 -8.81 -7.53
CA ARG A 61 -26.08 -9.82 -6.69
C ARG A 61 -25.10 -10.71 -7.47
N PRO A 62 -25.46 -11.28 -8.64
CA PRO A 62 -24.53 -12.02 -9.49
C PRO A 62 -23.22 -11.28 -9.78
N THR A 63 -23.27 -9.96 -10.00
CA THR A 63 -22.06 -9.15 -10.21
C THR A 63 -21.13 -9.17 -8.97
N LEU A 64 -21.69 -9.11 -7.75
CA LEU A 64 -20.90 -9.18 -6.51
C LEU A 64 -20.33 -10.58 -6.25
N GLU A 65 -21.10 -11.62 -6.55
CA GLU A 65 -20.66 -13.02 -6.43
C GLU A 65 -19.54 -13.34 -7.43
N LYS A 66 -19.64 -12.81 -8.66
CA LYS A 66 -18.56 -12.92 -9.65
C LYS A 66 -17.29 -12.21 -9.21
N LEU A 67 -17.40 -10.98 -8.69
CA LEU A 67 -16.24 -10.25 -8.16
C LEU A 67 -15.54 -11.05 -7.05
N TYR A 68 -16.31 -11.65 -6.14
CA TYR A 68 -15.75 -12.52 -5.11
C TYR A 68 -14.96 -13.70 -5.71
N ALA A 69 -15.54 -14.42 -6.67
CA ALA A 69 -14.88 -15.55 -7.32
C ALA A 69 -13.62 -15.13 -8.09
N ASP A 70 -13.66 -14.01 -8.81
CA ASP A 70 -12.54 -13.47 -9.58
C ASP A 70 -11.37 -13.10 -8.64
N LEU A 71 -11.67 -12.46 -7.49
CA LEU A 71 -10.65 -12.12 -6.50
C LEU A 71 -10.04 -13.36 -5.84
N GLN A 72 -10.85 -14.36 -5.52
CA GLN A 72 -10.41 -15.62 -4.94
C GLN A 72 -9.46 -16.38 -5.87
N GLN A 73 -9.67 -16.30 -7.20
CA GLN A 73 -8.79 -16.92 -8.19
C GLN A 73 -7.48 -16.13 -8.39
N GLN A 74 -7.54 -14.80 -8.30
CA GLN A 74 -6.38 -13.94 -8.58
C GLN A 74 -5.44 -13.77 -7.39
N ILE A 75 -5.96 -13.84 -6.16
CA ILE A 75 -5.19 -13.63 -4.94
C ILE A 75 -5.10 -14.98 -4.20
N PRO A 76 -3.91 -15.58 -4.07
CA PRO A 76 -3.75 -16.80 -3.28
C PRO A 76 -3.93 -16.46 -1.79
N CYS A 77 -5.14 -16.64 -1.27
CA CYS A 77 -5.52 -16.20 0.07
C CYS A 77 -6.71 -17.01 0.62
N GLU A 78 -6.89 -16.97 1.94
CA GLU A 78 -8.12 -17.45 2.56
C GLU A 78 -9.15 -16.32 2.51
N PHE A 79 -10.21 -16.52 1.73
CA PHE A 79 -11.26 -15.53 1.53
C PHE A 79 -12.49 -15.86 2.36
N THR A 80 -13.09 -14.83 2.94
CA THR A 80 -14.42 -14.89 3.52
C THR A 80 -15.24 -13.70 3.03
N ALA A 81 -16.54 -13.92 2.84
CA ALA A 81 -17.49 -12.86 2.55
C ALA A 81 -18.62 -12.93 3.57
N SER A 82 -18.94 -11.78 4.15
CA SER A 82 -20.18 -11.66 4.93
C SER A 82 -21.38 -11.53 3.99
N PRO A 83 -22.58 -11.98 4.41
CA PRO A 83 -23.75 -11.97 3.55
C PRO A 83 -24.07 -10.55 3.08
N THR A 84 -24.45 -10.44 1.81
CA THR A 84 -24.90 -9.20 1.18
C THR A 84 -26.05 -8.60 1.99
N ALA A 85 -25.83 -7.45 2.62
CA ALA A 85 -26.83 -6.73 3.39
C ALA A 85 -27.39 -5.57 2.55
N GLY A 86 -28.70 -5.32 2.65
CA GLY A 86 -29.37 -4.21 1.96
C GLY A 86 -30.68 -4.62 1.28
N GLN A 87 -31.53 -3.63 0.98
CA GLN A 87 -32.74 -3.84 0.18
C GLN A 87 -32.38 -3.95 -1.32
N THR A 88 -33.29 -4.52 -2.11
CA THR A 88 -33.17 -4.56 -3.58
C THR A 88 -32.79 -3.19 -4.12
N GLY A 89 -31.69 -3.10 -4.88
CA GLY A 89 -31.17 -1.83 -5.41
C GLY A 89 -30.06 -1.16 -4.59
N SER A 90 -29.72 -1.66 -3.39
CA SER A 90 -28.61 -1.13 -2.57
C SER A 90 -27.85 -2.22 -1.82
N MET A 91 -27.55 -3.32 -2.50
CA MET A 91 -26.83 -4.45 -1.92
C MET A 91 -25.37 -4.07 -1.63
N ARG A 92 -24.92 -4.38 -0.42
CA ARG A 92 -23.55 -4.17 0.05
C ARG A 92 -22.95 -5.47 0.56
N THR A 93 -21.69 -5.71 0.22
CA THR A 93 -20.94 -6.89 0.64
C THR A 93 -19.62 -6.45 1.24
N LEU A 94 -19.26 -7.03 2.38
CA LEU A 94 -17.93 -6.94 2.96
C LEU A 94 -17.18 -8.24 2.66
N MET A 95 -16.09 -8.10 1.91
CA MET A 95 -15.17 -9.17 1.56
C MET A 95 -13.89 -9.02 2.38
N THR A 96 -13.41 -10.10 2.97
CA THR A 96 -12.19 -10.12 3.77
C THR A 96 -11.29 -11.25 3.32
N ALA A 97 -9.97 -11.03 3.32
CA ALA A 97 -9.03 -12.11 3.01
C ALA A 97 -7.72 -11.97 3.77
N THR A 98 -7.05 -13.11 3.98
CA THR A 98 -5.69 -13.20 4.54
C THR A 98 -4.75 -13.85 3.52
N PHE A 99 -3.60 -13.23 3.28
CA PHE A 99 -2.60 -13.67 2.32
C PHE A 99 -1.21 -13.75 2.95
N ALA A 100 -0.34 -14.54 2.33
CA ALA A 100 1.04 -14.66 2.79
C ALA A 100 1.78 -13.32 2.61
N SER A 101 2.25 -12.74 3.71
CA SER A 101 3.22 -11.65 3.65
C SER A 101 4.62 -12.23 3.48
N PRO A 102 5.43 -11.75 2.52
CA PRO A 102 6.86 -12.05 2.56
C PRO A 102 7.45 -11.49 3.85
N ALA A 103 8.45 -12.18 4.41
CA ALA A 103 9.18 -11.68 5.56
C ALA A 103 9.88 -10.38 5.16
N SER A 104 9.77 -9.32 5.98
CA SER A 104 10.49 -8.08 5.75
C SER A 104 11.98 -8.39 5.68
N SER A 105 12.57 -8.20 4.51
CA SER A 105 13.97 -8.47 4.29
C SER A 105 14.80 -7.52 5.15
N GLY A 106 15.77 -8.05 5.89
CA GLY A 106 16.56 -7.32 6.90
C GLY A 106 17.57 -6.33 6.30
N TRP A 107 17.13 -5.48 5.36
CA TRP A 107 18.02 -4.54 4.67
C TRP A 107 18.60 -3.51 5.61
N SER A 108 19.90 -3.28 5.46
CA SER A 108 20.61 -2.15 6.05
C SER A 108 20.37 -0.90 5.20
N GLN A 109 19.54 0.01 5.70
CA GLN A 109 19.26 1.31 5.07
C GLN A 109 20.19 2.41 5.58
N VAL A 110 21.50 2.19 5.50
CA VAL A 110 22.50 3.17 5.97
C VAL A 110 22.27 4.51 5.28
N GLY A 111 22.00 5.55 6.07
CA GLY A 111 21.87 6.93 5.59
C GLY A 111 20.46 7.38 5.16
N LEU A 112 19.46 6.51 5.10
CA LEU A 112 18.07 6.90 4.82
C LEU A 112 17.38 7.43 6.08
N ASN A 113 16.94 8.70 6.05
CA ASN A 113 16.13 9.31 7.12
C ASN A 113 14.69 9.59 6.68
N ALA A 114 13.81 9.72 7.66
CA ALA A 114 12.38 9.81 7.42
C ALA A 114 12.02 11.10 6.69
N GLU A 115 12.79 12.18 6.86
CA GLU A 115 12.63 13.44 6.16
C GLU A 115 12.91 13.30 4.66
N THR A 116 14.05 12.69 4.30
CA THR A 116 14.43 12.41 2.90
C THR A 116 13.43 11.48 2.23
N VAL A 117 13.03 10.41 2.92
CA VAL A 117 12.02 9.48 2.42
C VAL A 117 10.69 10.20 2.20
N SER A 118 10.23 10.99 3.17
CA SER A 118 8.97 11.75 3.07
C SER A 118 8.98 12.79 1.93
N ALA A 119 10.11 13.48 1.73
CA ALA A 119 10.26 14.46 0.65
C ALA A 119 10.19 13.78 -0.72
N GLU A 120 10.84 12.63 -0.89
CA GLU A 120 10.81 11.89 -2.14
C GLU A 120 9.44 11.23 -2.38
N ILE A 121 8.78 10.70 -1.34
CA ILE A 121 7.37 10.23 -1.43
C ILE A 121 6.47 11.35 -1.96
N ARG A 122 6.63 12.58 -1.46
CA ARG A 122 5.86 13.75 -1.90
C ARG A 122 6.09 14.03 -3.38
N LYS A 123 7.34 14.01 -3.84
CA LYS A 123 7.69 14.19 -5.25
C LYS A 123 7.05 13.13 -6.14
N LEU A 124 7.10 11.85 -5.74
CA LEU A 124 6.49 10.75 -6.50
C LEU A 124 4.97 10.86 -6.56
N ALA A 125 4.31 11.21 -5.45
CA ALA A 125 2.87 11.42 -5.42
C ALA A 125 2.43 12.53 -6.39
N GLN A 126 3.15 13.66 -6.37
CA GLN A 126 2.91 14.77 -7.30
C GLN A 126 3.17 14.37 -8.75
N ALA A 127 4.25 13.65 -9.03
CA ALA A 127 4.57 13.15 -10.36
C ALA A 127 3.53 12.16 -10.91
N ALA A 128 2.88 11.38 -10.04
CA ALA A 128 1.75 10.52 -10.38
C ALA A 128 0.43 11.28 -10.56
N GLY A 129 0.42 12.60 -10.37
CA GLY A 129 -0.79 13.44 -10.49
C GLY A 129 -1.75 13.29 -9.31
N LEU A 130 -1.26 12.88 -8.13
CA LEU A 130 -2.03 12.84 -6.90
C LEU A 130 -1.96 14.18 -6.18
N SER A 131 -3.06 14.57 -5.55
CA SER A 131 -3.10 15.71 -4.64
C SER A 131 -2.61 15.28 -3.26
N VAL A 132 -1.51 15.87 -2.81
CA VAL A 132 -0.94 15.59 -1.48
C VAL A 132 -1.70 16.38 -0.42
N VAL A 133 -2.39 15.68 0.48
CA VAL A 133 -3.06 16.29 1.64
C VAL A 133 -2.08 16.38 2.80
N GLU A 134 -1.37 15.29 3.09
CA GLU A 134 -0.42 15.24 4.20
C GLU A 134 0.65 14.18 3.93
N ILE A 135 1.92 14.51 4.16
CA ILE A 135 3.01 13.53 4.25
C ILE A 135 3.90 13.99 5.38
N THR A 136 3.88 13.24 6.49
CA THR A 136 4.50 13.65 7.75
C THR A 136 5.19 12.45 8.41
N PRO A 137 6.52 12.50 8.62
CA PRO A 137 7.19 11.56 9.49
C PRO A 137 6.74 11.76 10.94
N GLN A 138 6.46 10.67 11.64
CA GLN A 138 6.03 10.66 13.03
C GLN A 138 7.23 10.39 13.95
N LYS A 139 7.04 10.57 15.26
CA LYS A 139 8.07 10.30 16.25
C LYS A 139 8.56 8.85 16.14
N THR A 140 9.87 8.66 16.14
CA THR A 140 10.51 7.34 16.18
C THR A 140 10.09 6.58 17.43
N ILE A 141 9.74 5.31 17.25
CA ILE A 141 9.36 4.36 18.29
C ILE A 141 10.33 3.19 18.31
N THR A 142 10.60 2.64 19.50
CA THR A 142 11.38 1.40 19.63
C THR A 142 10.41 0.22 19.78
N LYS A 143 10.52 -0.77 18.90
CA LYS A 143 9.68 -1.99 18.92
C LYS A 143 10.51 -3.19 18.48
N ASN A 144 10.46 -4.28 19.25
CA ASN A 144 11.15 -5.54 18.95
C ASN A 144 12.66 -5.35 18.65
N ASN A 145 13.38 -4.61 19.50
CA ASN A 145 14.80 -4.27 19.32
C ASN A 145 15.13 -3.60 17.98
N SER A 146 14.16 -2.89 17.38
CA SER A 146 14.35 -2.09 16.17
C SER A 146 13.80 -0.68 16.40
N SER A 147 14.52 0.31 15.86
CA SER A 147 14.06 1.69 15.82
C SER A 147 13.20 1.89 14.58
N ARG A 148 11.96 2.36 14.75
CA ARG A 148 10.98 2.51 13.65
C ARG A 148 10.48 3.92 13.59
N THR A 149 10.49 4.52 12.41
CA THR A 149 9.92 5.85 12.19
C THR A 149 8.70 5.73 11.28
N PRO A 150 7.47 5.87 11.82
CA PRO A 150 6.28 5.84 10.99
C PRO A 150 6.22 7.06 10.08
N ILE A 151 5.73 6.88 8.86
CA ILE A 151 5.50 7.95 7.89
C ILE A 151 4.01 7.89 7.53
N PHE A 152 3.28 8.94 7.88
CA PHE A 152 1.87 9.09 7.53
C PHE A 152 1.77 9.76 6.16
N ILE A 153 1.00 9.16 5.25
CA ILE A 153 0.78 9.63 3.89
C ILE A 153 -0.72 9.69 3.66
N LYS A 154 -1.23 10.84 3.23
CA LYS A 154 -2.61 11.06 2.81
C LYS A 154 -2.62 11.80 1.48
N VAL A 155 -3.20 11.17 0.47
CA VAL A 155 -3.28 11.69 -0.89
C VAL A 155 -4.70 11.52 -1.45
N ARG A 156 -5.06 12.31 -2.45
CA ARG A 156 -6.33 12.19 -3.18
C ARG A 156 -6.09 12.06 -4.67
N GLY A 157 -6.89 11.24 -5.34
CA GLY A 157 -6.86 11.09 -6.79
C GLY A 157 -7.52 9.81 -7.26
N ASP A 158 -7.21 9.43 -8.49
CA ASP A 158 -7.73 8.21 -9.12
C ASP A 158 -6.99 6.98 -8.59
N GLN A 159 -7.68 5.84 -8.54
CA GLN A 159 -7.12 4.56 -8.09
C GLN A 159 -5.93 4.12 -8.96
N SER A 160 -6.00 4.34 -10.27
CA SER A 160 -4.89 4.06 -11.20
C SER A 160 -3.66 4.93 -10.97
N LYS A 161 -3.84 6.21 -10.63
CA LYS A 161 -2.74 7.12 -10.26
C LYS A 161 -2.10 6.70 -8.94
N PHE A 162 -2.93 6.28 -7.96
CA PHE A 162 -2.43 5.75 -6.70
C PHE A 162 -1.66 4.44 -6.88
N GLU A 163 -2.15 3.55 -7.74
CA GLU A 163 -1.43 2.33 -8.10
C GLU A 163 -0.07 2.63 -8.73
N ALA A 164 -0.02 3.55 -9.70
CA ALA A 164 1.23 3.96 -10.33
C ALA A 164 2.22 4.56 -9.32
N PHE A 165 1.74 5.40 -8.41
CA PHE A 165 2.52 5.91 -7.28
C PHE A 165 3.07 4.78 -6.40
N GLY A 166 2.23 3.80 -6.03
CA GLY A 166 2.65 2.63 -5.26
C GLY A 166 3.76 1.84 -5.96
N ARG A 167 3.65 1.62 -7.27
CA ARG A 167 4.68 0.95 -8.08
C ARG A 167 5.99 1.74 -8.11
N GLN A 168 5.93 3.08 -8.16
CA GLN A 168 7.12 3.93 -8.07
C GLN A 168 7.79 3.86 -6.69
N LEU A 169 7.01 3.77 -5.61
CA LEU A 169 7.55 3.57 -4.26
C LEU A 169 8.26 2.22 -4.14
N VAL A 170 7.64 1.15 -4.61
CA VAL A 170 8.24 -0.19 -4.64
C VAL A 170 9.56 -0.19 -5.43
N ALA A 171 9.60 0.53 -6.55
CA ALA A 171 10.80 0.66 -7.36
C ALA A 171 11.97 1.37 -6.66
N LYS A 172 11.72 2.10 -5.56
CA LYS A 172 12.81 2.66 -4.74
C LYS A 172 13.62 1.60 -3.99
N GLY A 173 13.08 0.39 -3.84
CA GLY A 173 13.74 -0.69 -3.11
C GLY A 173 13.96 -0.36 -1.63
N TRP A 174 13.15 0.55 -1.07
CA TRP A 174 13.23 0.85 0.35
C TRP A 174 12.54 -0.24 1.16
N ASN A 175 13.15 -0.64 2.28
CA ASN A 175 12.55 -1.55 3.24
C ASN A 175 11.53 -0.80 4.10
N LEU A 176 10.34 -0.62 3.54
CA LEU A 176 9.22 0.03 4.21
C LEU A 176 8.19 -1.03 4.57
N GLN A 177 7.93 -1.16 5.86
CA GLN A 177 6.81 -1.98 6.31
C GLN A 177 5.50 -1.21 6.12
N VAL A 178 4.44 -1.92 5.72
CA VAL A 178 3.11 -1.33 5.55
C VAL A 178 2.28 -1.59 6.79
N ALA A 179 2.19 -0.59 7.67
CA ALA A 179 1.30 -0.70 8.82
C ALA A 179 -0.17 -0.75 8.37
N LYS A 180 -0.58 0.14 7.46
CA LYS A 180 -1.92 0.16 6.86
C LYS A 180 -1.94 0.89 5.51
N LEU A 181 -2.76 0.41 4.59
CA LEU A 181 -3.30 1.13 3.43
C LEU A 181 -4.81 1.22 3.61
N ILE A 182 -5.37 2.42 3.47
CA ILE A 182 -6.81 2.67 3.53
C ILE A 182 -7.22 3.46 2.29
N LEU A 183 -8.20 2.95 1.55
CA LEU A 183 -8.94 3.68 0.53
C LEU A 183 -10.29 4.07 1.12
N LEU A 184 -10.63 5.35 1.02
CA LEU A 184 -11.97 5.88 1.30
C LEU A 184 -12.49 6.48 0.00
N ASP A 185 -13.49 5.83 -0.61
CA ASP A 185 -14.06 6.34 -1.84
C ASP A 185 -15.05 7.47 -1.54
N SER A 186 -14.65 8.71 -1.84
CA SER A 186 -15.54 9.86 -1.73
C SER A 186 -16.22 10.08 -3.07
N ARG A 187 -17.55 10.13 -3.03
CA ARG A 187 -18.47 10.22 -4.18
C ARG A 187 -17.90 11.04 -5.36
N GLU A 188 -17.89 10.38 -6.52
CA GLU A 188 -17.94 10.89 -7.89
C GLU A 188 -16.65 11.08 -8.71
N THR A 189 -15.47 11.43 -8.15
CA THR A 189 -14.27 11.55 -9.02
C THR A 189 -12.90 11.28 -8.40
N ALA A 190 -12.73 11.32 -7.07
CA ALA A 190 -11.41 11.11 -6.47
C ALA A 190 -11.53 10.41 -5.10
N SER A 191 -10.82 9.30 -4.95
CA SER A 191 -10.72 8.58 -3.68
C SER A 191 -9.66 9.23 -2.79
N THR A 192 -9.81 9.06 -1.48
CA THR A 192 -8.77 9.40 -0.50
C THR A 192 -8.00 8.15 -0.14
N PHE A 193 -6.68 8.22 -0.23
CA PHE A 193 -5.78 7.15 0.16
C PHE A 193 -4.99 7.56 1.38
N VAL A 194 -4.93 6.69 2.38
CA VAL A 194 -4.07 6.81 3.54
C VAL A 194 -3.11 5.64 3.53
N LEU A 195 -1.81 5.92 3.56
CA LEU A 195 -0.77 4.91 3.66
C LEU A 195 0.07 5.22 4.90
N ARG A 196 0.29 4.21 5.74
CA ARG A 196 1.16 4.27 6.91
C ARG A 196 2.32 3.32 6.66
N LEU A 197 3.49 3.90 6.44
CA LEU A 197 4.72 3.16 6.25
C LEU A 197 5.57 3.24 7.50
N GLU A 198 6.39 2.22 7.77
CA GLU A 198 7.38 2.26 8.83
C GLU A 198 8.77 2.10 8.23
N LEU A 199 9.61 3.10 8.46
CA LEU A 199 11.04 3.04 8.18
C LEU A 199 11.73 2.32 9.35
N ALA A 200 12.12 1.07 9.15
CA ALA A 200 12.83 0.29 10.16
C ALA A 200 14.34 0.51 10.06
N ARG A 201 14.99 0.68 11.21
CA ARG A 201 16.44 0.67 11.36
C ARG A 201 16.83 -0.39 12.40
N PRO A 202 17.93 -1.13 12.16
CA PRO A 202 18.57 -1.89 13.23
C PRO A 202 18.85 -0.95 14.41
N ALA A 203 18.61 -1.44 15.63
CA ALA A 203 18.98 -0.71 16.85
C ALA A 203 20.51 -0.60 16.99
#